data_AF-A0A1M5MN76-F1
#
_entry.id   AF-A0A1M5MN76-F1
#
_cell.length_a   1.000
_cell.length_b   1.000
_cell.length_c   1.000
_cell.angle_alpha   90.00
_cell.angle_beta   90.00
_cell.angle_gamma   90.00
#
_symmetry.space_group_name_H-M   'P 1'
#
loop_
_entity.id
_entity.type
_entity.pdbx_description
1 polymer ?
#
loop_
_entity_poly.entity_id
_entity_poly.type
_entity_poly.pdbx_seq_one_letter_code
_entity_poly.pdbx_strand_id
1 'polypeptide(L)' 'MEITQLIVVLFLGTISAVLIFALVSKWRVEKRMADDSAPKSTLAADAPSTR' A
#
# COMPACT_ATOMS: atom_id res chain seq x y z
N MET A 1 28.13 1.48 -20.41
CA MET A 1 26.73 1.91 -20.25
C MET A 1 26.77 3.41 -20.04
N GLU A 2 26.09 4.16 -20.90
CA GLU A 2 26.04 5.62 -20.80
C GLU A 2 25.30 6.04 -19.52
N ILE A 3 25.67 7.18 -18.94
CA ILE A 3 25.02 7.70 -17.71
C ILE A 3 23.51 7.81 -17.90
N THR A 4 23.06 8.23 -19.08
CA THR A 4 21.64 8.30 -19.43
C THR A 4 20.94 6.94 -19.35
N GLN A 5 21.60 5.86 -19.80
CA GLN A 5 21.04 4.51 -19.72
C GLN A 5 20.92 4.04 -18.27
N LEU A 6 21.93 4.33 -17.43
CA LEU A 6 21.89 4.03 -16.00
C LEU A 6 20.72 4.74 -15.31
N ILE A 7 20.52 6.04 -15.60
CA ILE A 7 19.43 6.84 -15.05
C ILE A 7 18.08 6.26 -15.46
N VAL A 8 17.89 5.90 -16.73
CA VAL A 8 16.64 5.32 -17.23
C VAL A 8 16.32 4.00 -16.53
N VAL A 9 17.31 3.12 -16.38
CA VAL A 9 17.12 1.82 -15.69
C VAL A 9 16.76 2.03 -14.22
N LEU A 10 17.44 2.94 -13.52
CA LEU A 10 17.13 3.25 -12.12
C LEU A 10 15.74 3.86 -11.97
N PHE A 11 15.36 4.78 -12.86
CA PHE A 11 14.04 5.39 -12.85
C PHE A 11 12.94 4.35 -13.06
N LEU A 12 13.07 3.52 -14.09
CA LEU A 12 12.10 2.45 -14.39
C LEU A 12 12.04 1.41 -13.27
N GLY A 13 13.19 1.00 -12.73
CA GLY A 13 13.24 0.08 -11.59
C GLY A 13 12.54 0.65 -10.36
N THR A 14 12.79 1.93 -10.04
CA THR A 14 12.21 2.59 -8.88
C THR A 14 10.70 2.74 -9.02
N ILE A 15 10.21 3.23 -10.17
CA ILE A 15 8.77 3.42 -10.37
C ILE A 15 8.03 2.07 -10.37
N SER A 16 8.59 1.03 -10.99
CA SER A 16 8.02 -0.33 -10.95
C SER A 16 7.95 -0.88 -9.53
N ALA A 17 9.01 -0.72 -8.73
CA ALA A 17 9.02 -1.16 -7.34
C ALA A 17 7.94 -0.45 -6.51
N VAL A 18 7.78 0.87 -6.68
CA VAL A 18 6.73 1.66 -6.00
C VAL A 18 5.34 1.21 -6.42
N LEU A 19 5.11 0.97 -7.71
CA LEU A 19 3.81 0.52 -8.22
C LEU A 19 3.44 -0.87 -7.66
N ILE A 20 4.39 -1.82 -7.65
CA ILE A 20 4.15 -3.15 -7.06
C ILE A 20 3.84 -3.03 -5.57
N PHE A 21 4.61 -2.23 -4.83
CA PHE A 21 4.36 -2.00 -3.42
C PHE A 21 2.96 -1.41 -3.17
N ALA A 22 2.56 -0.42 -3.96
CA ALA A 22 1.25 0.20 -3.87
C ALA A 22 0.12 -0.79 -4.16
N LEU A 23 0.25 -1.63 -5.19
CA LEU A 23 -0.73 -2.66 -5.54
C LEU A 23 -0.86 -3.72 -4.44
N VAL A 24 0.25 -4.22 -3.90
CA VAL A 24 0.24 -5.21 -2.81
C VAL A 24 -0.35 -4.62 -1.53
N SER A 25 -0.02 -3.37 -1.22
CA SER A 25 -0.57 -2.65 -0.07
C SER A 25 -2.09 -2.51 -0.21
N LYS A 26 -2.55 -2.06 -1.38
CA LYS A 26 -3.99 -1.93 -1.69
C LYS A 26 -4.70 -3.27 -1.57
N TRP A 27 -4.17 -4.33 -2.20
CA TRP A 27 -4.77 -5.65 -2.14
C TRP A 27 -4.86 -6.20 -0.70
N ARG A 28 -3.83 -5.94 0.13
CA ARG A 28 -3.84 -6.31 1.55
C ARG A 28 -4.92 -5.56 2.33
N VAL A 29 -5.11 -4.27 2.04
CA VAL A 29 -6.16 -3.45 2.69
C VAL A 29 -7.54 -3.94 2.27
N GLU A 30 -7.78 -4.12 0.97
CA GLU A 30 -9.05 -4.63 0.45
C GLU A 30 -9.38 -6.02 1.03
N LYS A 31 -8.39 -6.91 1.10
CA LYS A 31 -8.56 -8.22 1.75
C LYS A 31 -8.96 -8.11 3.22
N ARG A 32 -8.42 -7.15 3.97
CA ARG A 32 -8.83 -6.90 5.36
C ARG A 32 -10.21 -6.28 5.46
N MET A 33 -10.60 -5.44 4.51
CA MET A 33 -11.95 -4.86 4.48
C MET A 33 -13.02 -5.89 4.12
N ALA A 34 -12.69 -6.87 3.29
CA ALA A 34 -13.57 -7.98 2.93
C ALA A 34 -13.62 -9.11 3.98
N ASP A 35 -12.81 -9.02 5.03
CA ASP A 35 -12.76 -10.00 6.11
C ASP A 35 -13.58 -9.49 7.31
N ASP A 36 -14.79 -10.03 7.47
CA ASP A 36 -15.72 -9.69 8.56
C ASP A 36 -15.16 -10.02 9.96
N SER A 37 -14.11 -10.84 10.03
CA SER A 37 -13.42 -11.21 11.27
C SER A 37 -12.16 -10.38 11.55
N ALA A 38 -11.79 -9.45 10.65
CA ALA A 38 -10.61 -8.63 10.83
C ALA A 38 -10.73 -7.77 12.10
N PRO A 39 -9.67 -7.68 12.92
CA PRO A 39 -9.67 -6.82 14.10
C PRO A 39 -9.96 -5.38 13.65
N LYS A 40 -11.06 -4.80 14.15
CA LYS A 40 -11.40 -3.40 13.85
C LYS A 40 -10.21 -2.52 14.24
N SER A 41 -9.90 -1.55 13.39
CA SER A 41 -8.87 -0.55 13.67
C SER A 41 -9.11 0.09 15.02
N THR A 42 -8.04 0.32 15.80
CA THR A 42 -8.10 1.03 17.08
C THR A 42 -8.63 2.46 16.91
N LEU A 43 -8.51 3.04 15.71
CA LEU A 43 -9.13 4.33 15.37
C LEU A 43 -10.67 4.29 15.41
N ALA A 44 -11.29 3.13 15.12
CA ALA A 44 -12.73 2.93 15.26
C ALA A 44 -13.13 2.65 16.72
N ALA A 45 -12.18 2.35 17.60
CA ALA A 45 -12.42 2.20 19.04
C ALA A 45 -12.46 3.56 19.75
N ASP A 46 -11.86 4.60 19.16
CA ASP A 46 -11.85 5.98 19.69
C ASP A 46 -13.13 6.78 19.33
N ALA A 47 -14.08 6.19 18.59
CA ALA A 47 -15.36 6.83 18.36
C ALA A 47 -16.13 6.95 19.70
N PRO A 48 -16.62 8.14 20.09
CA PRO A 48 -17.43 8.28 21.29
C PRO A 48 -18.64 7.35 21.21
N SER A 49 -18.85 6.55 22.26
CA SER A 49 -20.08 5.79 22.46
C SER A 49 -21.25 6.76 22.69
N THR A 50 -21.78 7.37 21.63
CA THR A 50 -23.04 8.10 21.71
C THR A 50 -24.18 7.09 21.79
N ARG A 51 -24.82 7.06 22.96
CA ARG A 51 -26.01 6.28 23.31
C ARG A 51 -27.28 7.01 22.86
#